data_AF-A0A7X7I7M5-F1
#
_entry.id   AF-A0A7X7I7M5-F1
#
_cell.length_a   1.000
_cell.length_b   1.000
_cell.length_c   1.000
_cell.angle_alpha   90.00
_cell.angle_beta   90.00
_cell.angle_gamma   90.00
#
_symmetry.space_group_name_H-M   'P 1'
#
loop_
_entity.id
_entity.type
_entity.pdbx_description
1 polymer ?
#
loop_
_entity_poly.entity_id
_entity_poly.type
_entity_poly.pdbx_seq_one_letter_code
_entity_poly.pdbx_strand_id
1 'polypeptide(L)'
;SVRKEMLDLHYLALNQAKDYLAPGGSVLSTMGARVPLESFIKFGKDAGYLSEILLYKWKIQADAGEVIRDYAQKEKQGFGPFFFYDASVLEDHFNSLKKYISGSDALEIENSLIKKRLDATTAFNELIKGKTIGHTVAVMSSKVK
;
A
#
# COMPACT_ATOMS: atom_id res chain seq x y z
N SER A 1 9.28 -9.76 -2.55
CA SER A 1 9.62 -9.69 -3.99
C SER A 1 8.40 -9.16 -4.72
N VAL A 2 8.59 -8.36 -5.78
CA VAL A 2 7.50 -7.68 -6.53
C VAL A 2 6.29 -8.59 -6.79
N ARG A 3 6.55 -9.83 -7.21
CA ARG A 3 5.52 -10.84 -7.44
C ARG A 3 4.77 -11.31 -6.19
N LYS A 4 5.50 -11.61 -5.12
CA LYS A 4 4.90 -12.02 -3.85
C LYS A 4 4.02 -10.91 -3.26
N GLU A 5 4.38 -9.66 -3.49
CA GLU A 5 3.63 -8.49 -3.04
C GLU A 5 2.50 -8.08 -4.00
N MET A 6 2.28 -8.84 -5.07
CA MET A 6 1.28 -8.56 -6.13
C MET A 6 1.48 -7.19 -6.80
N LEU A 7 2.73 -6.74 -6.90
CA LEU A 7 3.11 -5.47 -7.52
C LEU A 7 3.54 -5.63 -8.99
N ASP A 8 3.43 -6.82 -9.58
CA ASP A 8 3.93 -7.10 -10.93
C ASP A 8 3.35 -6.15 -11.99
N LEU A 9 2.05 -5.87 -11.92
CA LEU A 9 1.40 -4.98 -12.88
C LEU A 9 1.87 -3.52 -12.72
N HIS A 10 2.10 -3.06 -11.49
CA HIS A 10 2.67 -1.74 -11.24
C HIS A 10 4.12 -1.66 -11.73
N TYR A 11 4.90 -2.70 -11.48
CA TYR A 11 6.28 -2.80 -11.96
C TYR A 11 6.36 -2.82 -13.49
N LEU A 12 5.48 -3.59 -14.15
CA LEU A 12 5.38 -3.62 -15.61
C LEU A 12 4.98 -2.25 -16.16
N ALA A 13 3.98 -1.59 -15.57
CA ALA A 13 3.54 -0.27 -15.96
C ALA A 13 4.68 0.76 -15.85
N LEU A 14 5.48 0.73 -14.77
CA LEU A 14 6.66 1.60 -14.66
C LEU A 14 7.70 1.31 -15.73
N ASN A 15 8.00 0.04 -16.02
CA ASN A 15 8.97 -0.27 -17.06
C ASN A 15 8.54 0.21 -18.44
N GLN A 16 7.25 0.11 -18.77
CA GLN A 16 6.69 0.58 -20.03
C GLN A 16 6.59 2.11 -20.10
N ALA A 17 6.30 2.77 -18.98
CA ALA A 17 6.08 4.21 -18.95
C ALA A 17 7.30 5.04 -19.39
N LYS A 18 8.53 4.53 -19.20
CA LYS A 18 9.77 5.23 -19.56
C LYS A 18 9.76 5.75 -21.00
N ASP A 19 9.26 4.95 -21.92
CA ASP A 19 9.28 5.25 -23.35
C ASP A 19 8.27 6.36 -23.73
N TYR A 20 7.41 6.75 -22.78
CA TYR A 20 6.35 7.75 -22.98
C TYR A 20 6.56 9.03 -22.15
N LEU A 21 7.58 9.08 -21.29
CA LEU A 21 7.82 10.24 -20.44
C LEU A 21 8.74 11.25 -21.13
N ALA A 22 8.33 12.51 -21.10
CA ALA A 22 9.22 13.63 -21.45
C ALA A 22 10.39 13.72 -20.46
N PRO A 23 11.50 14.40 -20.83
CA PRO A 23 12.60 14.67 -19.89
C PRO A 23 12.09 15.29 -18.58
N GLY A 24 12.45 14.68 -17.45
CA GLY A 24 11.99 15.10 -16.12
C GLY A 24 10.57 14.66 -15.75
N GLY A 25 9.89 13.92 -16.63
CA GLY A 25 8.56 13.36 -16.41
C GLY A 25 8.51 12.36 -15.25
N SER A 26 7.31 12.16 -14.71
CA SER A 26 7.07 11.28 -13.56
C SER A 26 5.78 10.48 -13.73
N VAL A 27 5.78 9.25 -13.20
CA VAL A 27 4.56 8.46 -13.03
C VAL A 27 4.04 8.68 -11.61
N LEU A 28 2.74 8.96 -11.48
CA LEU A 28 2.06 8.98 -10.20
C LEU A 28 1.24 7.71 -10.05
N SER A 29 1.53 6.92 -9.01
CA SER A 29 0.84 5.67 -8.72
C SER A 29 0.07 5.77 -7.42
N THR A 30 -1.26 5.64 -7.49
CA THR A 30 -2.12 5.52 -6.31
C THR A 30 -2.34 4.05 -6.00
N MET A 31 -1.80 3.59 -4.88
CA MET A 31 -1.76 2.17 -4.53
C MET A 31 -2.35 1.95 -3.15
N GLY A 32 -3.08 0.84 -2.98
CA GLY A 32 -3.37 0.37 -1.64
C GLY A 32 -2.08 -0.15 -1.01
N ALA A 33 -1.64 0.48 0.08
CA ALA A 33 -0.43 0.16 0.82
C ALA A 33 -0.64 -1.05 1.74
N ARG A 34 -1.08 -2.17 1.14
CA ARG A 34 -1.31 -3.45 1.82
C ARG A 34 -0.01 -4.24 2.00
N VAL A 35 1.12 -3.72 1.57
CA VAL A 35 2.46 -4.33 1.72
C VAL A 35 3.38 -3.24 2.27
N PRO A 36 4.59 -3.57 2.77
CA PRO A 36 5.50 -2.57 3.30
C PRO A 36 5.74 -1.42 2.31
N LEU A 37 5.68 -0.16 2.76
CA LEU A 37 5.96 1.00 1.89
C LEU A 37 7.37 0.97 1.29
N GLU A 38 8.32 0.36 1.99
CA GLU A 38 9.67 0.13 1.46
C GLU A 38 9.66 -0.68 0.16
N SER A 39 8.71 -1.61 0.00
CA SER A 39 8.53 -2.34 -1.26
C SER A 39 8.20 -1.41 -2.42
N PHE A 40 7.43 -0.34 -2.18
CA PHE A 40 7.03 0.62 -3.22
C PHE A 40 8.25 1.38 -3.74
N ILE A 41 9.00 1.96 -2.81
CA ILE A 41 10.23 2.69 -3.11
C ILE A 41 11.23 1.76 -3.80
N LYS A 42 11.36 0.52 -3.32
CA LYS A 42 12.28 -0.47 -3.90
C LYS A 42 11.90 -0.83 -5.34
N PHE A 43 10.64 -1.16 -5.64
CA PHE A 43 10.29 -1.59 -7.00
C PHE A 43 10.42 -0.45 -8.02
N GLY A 44 10.11 0.79 -7.61
CA GLY A 44 10.32 1.97 -8.45
C GLY A 44 11.80 2.18 -8.77
N LYS A 45 12.68 2.03 -7.76
CA LYS A 45 14.13 2.05 -7.94
C LYS A 45 14.63 0.91 -8.84
N ASP A 46 14.13 -0.30 -8.65
CA ASP A 46 14.45 -1.46 -9.49
C ASP A 46 13.97 -1.25 -10.94
N ALA A 47 12.89 -0.50 -11.13
CA ALA A 47 12.41 -0.04 -12.43
C ALA A 47 13.18 1.20 -12.92
N GLY A 48 14.28 1.64 -12.30
CA GLY A 48 15.14 2.71 -12.78
C GLY A 48 14.69 4.14 -12.48
N TYR A 49 13.68 4.33 -11.63
CA TYR A 49 13.17 5.64 -11.24
C TYR A 49 13.81 6.16 -9.94
N LEU A 50 13.70 7.47 -9.72
CA LEU A 50 13.77 8.08 -8.39
C LEU A 50 12.35 8.07 -7.82
N SER A 51 12.11 7.20 -6.83
CA SER A 51 10.78 6.97 -6.29
C SER A 51 10.66 7.43 -4.84
N GLU A 52 9.57 8.13 -4.55
CA GLU A 52 9.24 8.63 -3.22
C GLU A 52 7.74 8.54 -2.96
N ILE A 53 7.35 8.39 -1.70
CA ILE A 53 5.95 8.55 -1.30
C ILE A 53 5.67 10.06 -1.24
N LEU A 54 4.56 10.49 -1.85
CA LEU A 54 4.07 11.87 -1.78
C LEU A 54 2.96 12.03 -0.73
N LEU A 55 2.10 11.03 -0.62
CA LEU A 55 0.95 11.06 0.25
C LEU A 55 0.73 9.69 0.87
N TYR A 56 0.39 9.69 2.16
CA TYR A 56 -0.01 8.49 2.89
C TYR A 56 -1.30 8.74 3.66
N LYS A 57 -2.31 7.93 3.39
CA LYS A 57 -3.67 8.03 3.95
C LYS A 57 -4.23 6.64 4.26
N TRP A 58 -5.47 6.57 4.66
CA TRP A 58 -6.20 5.32 4.80
C TRP A 58 -7.61 5.44 4.22
N LYS A 59 -8.27 4.28 4.02
CA LYS A 59 -9.69 4.21 3.70
C LYS A 59 -10.30 2.89 4.15
N ILE A 60 -11.62 2.87 4.32
CA ILE A 60 -12.39 1.64 4.44
C ILE A 60 -12.22 0.83 3.14
N GLN A 61 -12.07 -0.48 3.28
CA GLN A 61 -11.97 -1.38 2.13
C GLN A 61 -13.32 -1.45 1.42
N ALA A 62 -13.35 -0.97 0.17
CA ALA A 62 -14.47 -1.23 -0.74
C ALA A 62 -14.50 -2.72 -1.12
N ASP A 63 -15.70 -3.26 -1.32
CA ASP A 63 -15.90 -4.67 -1.70
C ASP A 63 -15.17 -5.65 -0.77
N ALA A 64 -15.15 -5.33 0.54
CA ALA A 64 -14.30 -5.99 1.53
C ALA A 64 -14.43 -7.52 1.54
N GLY A 65 -15.65 -8.04 1.34
CA GLY A 65 -15.91 -9.47 1.33
C GLY A 65 -15.15 -10.21 0.21
N GLU A 66 -15.11 -9.64 -0.99
CA GLU A 66 -14.39 -10.22 -2.13
C GLU A 66 -12.90 -9.95 -2.02
N VAL A 67 -12.53 -8.67 -1.86
CA VAL A 67 -11.13 -8.26 -1.90
C VAL A 67 -10.32 -8.92 -0.80
N ILE A 68 -10.78 -8.87 0.46
CA ILE A 68 -10.00 -9.40 1.59
C ILE A 68 -9.93 -10.93 1.53
N ARG A 69 -11.00 -11.60 1.07
CA ARG A 69 -11.00 -13.05 0.83
C ARG A 69 -9.93 -13.45 -0.17
N ASP A 70 -9.80 -12.71 -1.26
CA ASP A 70 -8.82 -13.02 -2.31
C ASP A 70 -7.39 -12.83 -1.79
N TYR A 71 -7.11 -11.76 -1.05
CA TYR A 71 -5.81 -11.58 -0.39
C TYR A 71 -5.53 -12.71 0.62
N ALA A 72 -6.52 -13.16 1.39
CA ALA A 72 -6.37 -14.27 2.33
C ALA A 72 -6.07 -15.61 1.61
N GLN A 73 -6.67 -15.84 0.44
CA GLN A 73 -6.34 -17.00 -0.40
C GLN A 73 -4.92 -16.92 -0.96
N LYS A 74 -4.48 -15.73 -1.39
CA LYS A 74 -3.10 -15.51 -1.88
C LYS A 74 -2.07 -15.66 -0.77
N GLU A 75 -2.37 -15.19 0.44
CA GLU A 75 -1.51 -15.37 1.61
C GLU A 75 -1.26 -16.85 1.91
N LYS A 76 -2.29 -17.71 1.83
CA LYS A 76 -2.16 -19.18 1.94
C LYS A 76 -1.29 -19.81 0.85
N GLN A 77 -1.13 -19.14 -0.29
CA GLN A 77 -0.26 -19.55 -1.40
C GLN A 77 1.17 -18.98 -1.26
N GLY A 78 1.48 -18.29 -0.16
CA GLY A 78 2.80 -17.72 0.12
C GLY A 78 3.06 -16.33 -0.47
N PHE A 79 2.01 -15.62 -0.90
CA PHE A 79 2.06 -14.20 -1.23
C PHE A 79 1.98 -13.35 0.04
N GLY A 80 2.30 -12.06 -0.09
CA GLY A 80 2.35 -11.10 1.01
C GLY A 80 3.76 -10.84 1.56
N PRO A 81 3.87 -10.31 2.79
CA PRO A 81 2.79 -10.12 3.76
C PRO A 81 1.78 -9.05 3.32
N PHE A 82 0.50 -9.26 3.63
CA PHE A 82 -0.56 -8.28 3.40
C PHE A 82 -1.04 -7.66 4.72
N PHE A 83 -1.32 -6.36 4.72
CA PHE A 83 -1.69 -5.62 5.93
C PHE A 83 -3.04 -4.94 5.77
N PHE A 84 -3.90 -5.22 6.73
CA PHE A 84 -5.20 -4.61 6.96
C PHE A 84 -5.32 -4.18 8.41
N TYR A 85 -6.39 -3.44 8.73
CA TYR A 85 -6.61 -2.90 10.06
C TYR A 85 -8.11 -2.81 10.34
N ASP A 86 -8.51 -2.86 11.61
CA ASP A 86 -9.84 -2.34 12.01
C ASP A 86 -9.90 -0.85 11.62
N ALA A 87 -10.98 -0.44 10.96
CA ALA A 87 -11.15 0.92 10.48
C ALA A 87 -11.10 1.95 11.62
N SER A 88 -11.62 1.61 12.80
CA SER A 88 -11.56 2.49 13.98
C SER A 88 -10.12 2.79 14.41
N VAL A 89 -9.23 1.80 14.33
CA VAL A 89 -7.81 1.98 14.66
C VAL A 89 -7.13 2.92 13.67
N LEU A 90 -7.45 2.82 12.38
CA LEU A 90 -6.92 3.73 11.37
C LEU A 90 -7.47 5.14 11.55
N GLU A 91 -8.76 5.27 11.84
CA GLU A 91 -9.40 6.56 12.09
C GLU A 91 -8.77 7.28 13.28
N ASP A 92 -8.70 6.62 14.44
CA ASP A 92 -8.09 7.17 15.64
C ASP A 92 -6.62 7.55 15.40
N HIS A 93 -5.87 6.66 14.75
CA HIS A 93 -4.46 6.89 14.47
C HIS A 93 -4.25 8.12 13.59
N PHE A 94 -4.91 8.18 12.42
CA PHE A 94 -4.72 9.28 11.49
C PHE A 94 -5.33 10.60 11.98
N ASN A 95 -6.40 10.58 12.79
CA ASN A 95 -6.95 11.79 13.41
C ASN A 95 -6.02 12.41 14.46
N SER A 96 -5.17 11.59 15.10
CA SER A 96 -4.16 12.08 16.05
C SER A 96 -2.92 12.72 15.39
N LEU A 97 -2.75 12.54 14.09
CA LEU A 97 -1.63 13.11 13.32
C LEU A 97 -1.94 14.54 12.89
N LYS A 98 -0.89 15.29 12.53
CA LYS A 98 -1.04 16.65 11.98
C LYS A 98 -1.91 16.63 10.72
N LYS A 99 -2.63 17.74 10.46
CA LYS A 99 -3.53 17.91 9.29
C LYS A 99 -2.92 17.58 7.92
N TYR A 100 -1.59 17.66 7.78
CA TYR A 100 -0.88 17.32 6.55
C TYR A 100 0.16 16.24 6.85
N ILE A 101 -0.05 15.06 6.25
CA ILE A 101 0.92 13.96 6.28
C ILE A 101 1.74 14.08 5.01
N SER A 102 2.99 14.49 5.18
CA SER A 102 3.99 14.45 4.13
C SER A 102 4.36 12.99 3.86
N GLY A 103 4.67 12.67 2.61
CA GLY A 103 5.23 11.35 2.28
C GLY A 103 6.57 11.07 2.97
N SER A 104 7.29 12.09 3.45
CA SER A 104 8.47 11.92 4.32
C SER A 104 8.16 11.22 5.65
N ASP A 105 6.93 11.37 6.15
CA ASP A 105 6.50 10.82 7.44
C ASP A 105 5.88 9.42 7.27
N ALA A 106 5.70 8.97 6.02
CA ALA A 106 4.92 7.78 5.70
C ALA A 106 5.51 6.51 6.33
N LEU A 107 6.83 6.35 6.35
CA LEU A 107 7.49 5.20 6.98
C LEU A 107 7.34 5.22 8.51
N GLU A 108 7.40 6.39 9.14
CA GLU A 108 7.19 6.52 10.58
C GLU A 108 5.74 6.14 10.96
N ILE A 109 4.77 6.61 10.19
CA ILE A 109 3.34 6.28 10.37
C ILE A 109 3.08 4.79 10.08
N GLU A 110 3.72 4.22 9.06
CA GLU A 110 3.63 2.78 8.82
C GLU A 110 4.18 1.97 10.00
N ASN A 111 5.29 2.42 10.60
CA ASN A 111 5.94 1.75 11.73
C ASN A 111 5.13 1.85 13.02
N SER A 112 4.49 2.98 13.30
CA SER A 112 3.64 3.16 14.48
C SER A 112 2.40 2.23 14.45
N LEU A 113 1.96 1.82 13.25
CA LEU A 113 0.84 0.91 13.02
C LEU A 113 1.21 -0.58 13.11
N ILE A 114 2.49 -0.96 13.20
CA ILE A 114 2.95 -2.37 13.16
C ILE A 114 2.18 -3.28 14.11
N LYS A 115 1.98 -2.85 15.36
CA LYS A 115 1.34 -3.66 16.41
C LYS A 115 -0.17 -3.83 16.22
N LYS A 116 -0.76 -3.13 15.25
CA LYS A 116 -2.19 -3.12 14.96
C LYS A 116 -2.55 -3.80 13.64
N ARG A 117 -1.54 -4.29 12.91
CA ARG A 117 -1.72 -4.97 11.63
C ARG A 117 -2.49 -6.26 11.82
N LEU A 118 -3.43 -6.48 10.91
CA LEU A 118 -4.04 -7.78 10.65
C LEU A 118 -3.44 -8.30 9.35
N ASP A 119 -3.01 -9.56 9.36
CA ASP A 119 -2.77 -10.28 8.10
C ASP A 119 -4.09 -10.48 7.33
N ALA A 120 -4.03 -10.87 6.06
CA ALA A 120 -5.24 -10.94 5.23
C ALA A 120 -6.23 -11.98 5.77
N THR A 121 -5.72 -13.11 6.27
CA THR A 121 -6.54 -14.19 6.84
C THR A 121 -7.29 -13.73 8.09
N THR A 122 -6.60 -13.04 9.01
CA THR A 122 -7.19 -12.50 10.24
C THR A 122 -8.18 -11.39 9.92
N ALA A 123 -7.85 -10.49 9.00
CA ALA A 123 -8.74 -9.43 8.54
C ALA A 123 -10.05 -9.98 7.97
N PHE A 124 -9.99 -11.06 7.18
CA PHE A 124 -11.18 -11.71 6.65
C PHE A 124 -12.05 -12.33 7.74
N ASN A 125 -11.42 -12.97 8.74
CA ASN A 125 -12.14 -13.53 9.88
C ASN A 125 -12.85 -12.45 10.71
N GLU A 126 -12.20 -11.30 10.93
CA GLU A 126 -12.80 -10.17 11.63
C GLU A 126 -13.94 -9.53 10.82
N LEU A 127 -13.79 -9.43 9.49
CA LEU A 127 -14.85 -8.97 8.60
C LEU A 127 -16.11 -9.85 8.72
N ILE A 128 -15.96 -11.18 8.73
CA ILE A 128 -17.10 -12.12 8.90
C ILE A 128 -17.79 -11.93 10.25
N LYS A 129 -17.05 -11.51 11.29
CA LYS A 129 -17.61 -11.16 12.61
C LYS A 129 -18.29 -9.78 12.63
N GLY A 130 -18.39 -9.10 11.49
CA GLY A 130 -19.06 -7.80 11.34
C GLY A 130 -18.16 -6.59 11.59
N LYS A 131 -16.83 -6.76 11.65
CA LYS A 131 -15.90 -5.63 11.76
C LYS A 131 -15.77 -4.88 10.44
N THR A 132 -15.65 -3.55 10.53
CA THR A 132 -15.28 -2.71 9.38
C THR A 132 -13.77 -2.73 9.22
N ILE A 133 -13.29 -3.21 8.07
CA ILE A 133 -11.86 -3.32 7.79
C ILE A 133 -11.40 -2.22 6.82
N GLY A 134 -10.26 -1.62 7.13
CA GLY A 134 -9.58 -0.64 6.31
C GLY A 134 -8.18 -1.06 5.90
N HIS A 135 -7.57 -0.25 5.05
CA HIS A 135 -6.17 -0.35 4.66
C HIS A 135 -5.59 1.04 4.44
N THR A 136 -4.26 1.14 4.47
CA THR A 136 -3.55 2.36 4.12
C THR A 136 -3.42 2.49 2.60
N VAL A 137 -3.24 3.72 2.12
CA VAL A 137 -3.14 4.09 0.71
C VAL A 137 -1.96 5.03 0.57
N ALA A 138 -1.13 4.78 -0.44
CA ALA A 138 -0.02 5.65 -0.77
C ALA A 138 -0.15 6.20 -2.20
N VAL A 139 0.27 7.45 -2.37
CA VAL A 139 0.58 8.01 -3.69
C VAL A 139 2.10 8.04 -3.79
N MET A 140 2.64 7.36 -4.80
CA MET A 140 4.06 7.33 -5.09
C MET A 140 4.34 8.18 -6.34
N SER A 141 5.40 8.99 -6.28
CA SER A 141 6.03 9.59 -7.45
C SER A 141 7.17 8.70 -7.90
N SER A 142 7.30 8.47 -9.20
CA SER A 142 8.46 7.81 -9.82
C SER A 142 8.95 8.66 -10.97
N LYS A 143 10.03 9.40 -10.73
CA LYS A 143 10.63 10.34 -11.67
C LYS A 143 11.78 9.70 -12.45
N VAL A 144 11.81 9.92 -13.77
CA VAL A 144 12.94 9.44 -14.60
C VAL A 144 14.22 10.13 -14.14
N LYS A 145 15.29 9.36 -14.00
CA LYS A 145 16.62 9.88 -13.65
C LYS A 145 17.17 10.81 -14.72
#